data_AF-A0AA44EGP8-F1
#
_entry.id   AF-A0AA44EGP8-F1
#
_cell.length_a   1.000
_cell.length_b   1.000
_cell.length_c   1.000
_cell.angle_alpha   90.00
_cell.angle_beta   90.00
_cell.angle_gamma   90.00
#
_symmetry.space_group_name_H-M   'P 1'
#
loop_
_entity.id
_entity.type
_entity.pdbx_description
1 polymer ?
#
loop_
_entity_poly.entity_id
_entity_poly.type
_entity_poly.pdbx_seq_one_letter_code
_entity_poly.pdbx_strand_id
1 'polypeptide(L)'
;MKLIKIGLGLLLICGALYVVLGEQLSGASANAFINARLTTIRAPIAGKIELISRPLGAQVAQGDPLGSLEDPLVDGIRLLDLELQQADAQTEIKRLETVVTSFNELIDQLQTRGAKR
;
A
#
# COMPACT_ATOMS: atom_id res chain seq x y z
N MET A 1 63.31 45.20 11.95
CA MET A 1 62.56 45.01 10.67
C MET A 1 62.50 43.57 10.17
N LYS A 2 63.56 42.74 10.32
CA LYS A 2 63.53 41.31 9.92
C LYS A 2 62.52 40.47 10.72
N LEU A 3 62.49 40.60 12.05
CA LEU A 3 61.58 39.84 12.92
C LEU A 3 60.10 40.14 12.65
N ILE A 4 59.75 41.40 12.37
CA ILE A 4 58.38 41.82 12.01
C ILE A 4 57.96 41.19 10.68
N LYS A 5 58.85 41.18 9.68
CA LYS A 5 58.59 40.54 8.39
C LYS A 5 58.39 39.02 8.52
N ILE A 6 59.17 38.37 9.39
CA ILE A 6 59.02 36.94 9.69
C ILE A 6 57.70 36.66 10.41
N GLY A 7 57.35 37.46 11.42
CA GLY A 7 56.10 37.34 12.16
C GLY A 7 54.87 37.52 11.28
N LEU A 8 54.89 38.52 10.38
CA LEU A 8 53.81 38.77 9.43
C LEU A 8 53.66 37.63 8.41
N GLY A 9 54.78 37.09 7.91
CA GLY A 9 54.77 35.94 7.02
C GLY A 9 54.21 34.69 7.69
N LEU A 10 54.58 34.43 8.95
CA LEU A 10 54.08 33.29 9.71
C LEU A 10 52.57 33.44 9.99
N LEU A 11 52.11 34.65 10.31
CA LEU A 11 50.69 34.94 10.52
C LEU A 11 49.87 34.72 9.23
N LEU A 12 50.38 35.13 8.07
CA LEU A 12 49.75 34.85 6.78
C LEU A 12 49.68 33.35 6.49
N ILE A 13 50.75 32.61 6.77
CA ILE A 13 50.78 31.15 6.58
C ILE A 13 49.76 30.47 7.49
N CYS A 14 49.72 30.82 8.77
CA CYS A 14 48.75 30.27 9.72
C CYS A 14 47.30 30.59 9.32
N GLY A 15 47.04 31.83 8.85
CA GLY A 15 45.72 32.23 8.37
C GLY A 15 45.29 31.46 7.12
N ALA A 16 46.19 31.27 6.15
CA ALA A 16 45.93 30.46 4.97
C ALA A 16 45.66 29.00 5.32
N LEU A 17 46.45 28.42 6.25
CA LEU A 17 46.26 27.05 6.71
C LEU A 17 44.91 26.87 7.40
N TYR A 18 44.48 27.85 8.19
CA TYR A 18 43.18 27.85 8.86
C TYR A 18 42.02 27.83 7.86
N VAL A 19 42.07 28.66 6.81
CA VAL A 19 41.04 28.69 5.77
C VAL A 19 40.98 27.37 5.01
N VAL A 20 42.12 26.83 4.58
CA VAL A 20 42.18 25.56 3.84
C VAL A 20 41.64 24.38 4.68
N LEU A 21 41.99 24.32 5.97
CA LEU A 21 41.48 23.29 6.87
C LEU A 21 39.97 23.46 7.12
N GLY A 22 39.48 24.69 7.29
CA GLY A 22 38.06 24.97 7.47
C GLY A 22 37.21 24.60 6.26
N GLU A 23 37.69 24.87 5.06
CA GLU A 23 37.00 24.52 3.81
C GLU A 23 37.01 23.01 3.55
N GLN A 24 38.14 22.32 3.74
CA GLN A 24 38.21 20.87 3.53
C GLN A 24 37.34 20.09 4.51
N LEU A 25 37.26 20.53 5.78
CA LEU A 25 36.40 19.89 6.78
C LEU A 25 34.92 20.17 6.52
N SER A 26 34.57 21.37 6.03
CA SER A 26 33.19 21.71 5.69
C SER A 26 32.68 20.97 4.45
N GLY A 27 33.54 20.77 3.44
CA GLY A 27 33.22 19.99 2.24
C GLY A 27 32.98 18.50 2.51
N ALA A 28 33.65 17.94 3.52
CA ALA A 28 33.51 16.52 3.88
C ALA A 28 32.15 16.18 4.52
N SER A 29 31.52 17.11 5.25
CA SER A 29 30.26 16.89 5.98
C SER A 29 29.00 17.40 5.25
N ALA A 30 29.15 18.09 4.12
CA ALA A 30 28.03 18.73 3.43
C ALA A 30 27.22 17.77 2.53
N ASN A 31 27.72 16.55 2.28
CA ASN A 31 27.10 15.58 1.37
C ASN A 31 26.34 14.50 2.14
N ALA A 32 25.25 14.88 2.79
CA ALA A 32 24.33 13.93 3.42
C ALA A 32 23.16 13.64 2.48
N PHE A 33 23.00 12.37 2.08
CA PHE A 33 21.88 11.92 1.26
C PHE A 33 20.98 11.01 2.08
N ILE A 34 19.67 11.25 2.02
CA ILE A 34 18.66 10.34 2.57
C ILE A 34 18.21 9.43 1.44
N ASN A 35 18.57 8.14 1.52
CA ASN A 35 18.06 7.14 0.60
C ASN A 35 16.69 6.65 1.08
N ALA A 36 15.63 7.39 0.71
CA ALA A 36 14.26 6.99 1.02
C ALA A 36 13.77 5.93 0.04
N ARG A 37 13.17 4.84 0.54
CA ARG A 37 12.49 3.86 -0.31
C ARG A 37 11.21 4.49 -0.84
N LEU A 38 11.14 4.66 -2.16
CA LEU A 38 9.94 5.13 -2.85
C LEU A 38 9.19 3.94 -3.44
N THR A 39 7.87 3.93 -3.24
CA THR A 39 6.94 3.02 -3.90
C THR A 39 5.90 3.87 -4.60
N THR A 40 5.55 3.49 -5.82
CA THR A 40 4.43 4.07 -6.54
C THR A 40 3.19 3.20 -6.32
N ILE A 41 2.10 3.85 -5.95
CA ILE A 41 0.77 3.22 -5.92
C ILE A 41 0.10 3.42 -7.27
N ARG A 42 -0.69 2.45 -7.67
CA ARG A 42 -1.47 2.45 -8.92
C ARG A 42 -2.94 2.27 -8.62
N ALA A 43 -3.79 2.89 -9.43
CA ALA A 43 -5.22 2.61 -9.40
C ALA A 43 -5.47 1.12 -9.74
N PRO A 44 -6.30 0.41 -8.97
CA PRO A 44 -6.62 -0.99 -9.24
C PRO A 44 -7.58 -1.17 -10.42
N ILE A 45 -8.42 -0.16 -10.69
CA ILE A 45 -9.41 -0.14 -11.77
C ILE A 45 -9.30 1.16 -12.57
N ALA A 46 -9.87 1.19 -13.77
CA ALA A 46 -10.03 2.44 -14.52
C ALA A 46 -11.09 3.33 -13.83
N GLY A 47 -10.96 4.64 -13.93
CA GLY A 47 -11.93 5.56 -13.34
C GLY A 47 -11.41 6.97 -13.16
N LYS A 48 -12.22 7.79 -12.50
CA LYS A 48 -11.89 9.14 -12.05
C LYS A 48 -11.30 9.07 -10.65
N ILE A 49 -10.11 9.65 -10.48
CA ILE A 49 -9.39 9.68 -9.21
C ILE A 49 -9.60 11.05 -8.57
N GLU A 50 -9.99 11.07 -7.30
CA GLU A 50 -10.02 12.27 -6.48
C GLU A 50 -9.07 12.07 -5.30
N LEU A 51 -7.95 12.80 -5.29
CA LEU A 51 -6.93 12.66 -4.25
C LEU A 51 -7.19 13.61 -3.09
N ILE A 52 -6.96 13.12 -1.88
CA ILE A 52 -6.96 13.98 -0.69
C ILE A 52 -5.70 14.84 -0.74
N SER A 53 -5.88 16.16 -0.70
CA SER A 53 -4.77 17.09 -0.68
C SER A 53 -3.96 16.94 0.61
N ARG A 54 -2.68 16.60 0.48
CA ARG A 54 -1.72 16.49 1.59
C ARG A 54 -0.43 17.24 1.22
N PRO A 55 0.22 17.91 2.19
CA PRO A 55 1.50 18.55 1.93
C PRO A 55 2.57 17.50 1.63
N LEU A 56 3.58 17.88 0.84
CA LEU A 56 4.74 17.02 0.56
C LEU A 56 5.45 16.66 1.87
N GLY A 57 5.77 15.37 2.03
CA GLY A 57 6.38 14.85 3.25
C GLY A 57 5.41 14.58 4.40
N ALA A 58 4.10 14.72 4.18
CA ALA A 58 3.09 14.28 5.15
C ALA A 58 3.24 12.78 5.44
N GLN A 59 3.13 12.42 6.72
CA GLN A 59 3.11 11.01 7.13
C GLN A 59 1.79 10.35 6.73
N VAL A 60 1.88 9.07 6.34
CA VAL A 60 0.74 8.21 6.01
C VAL A 60 0.90 6.89 6.75
N ALA A 61 -0.17 6.42 7.37
CA ALA A 61 -0.22 5.13 8.04
C ALA A 61 -0.84 4.06 7.13
N GLN A 62 -0.65 2.79 7.50
CA GLN A 62 -1.32 1.69 6.80
C GLN A 62 -2.84 1.80 6.98
N GLY A 63 -3.57 1.73 5.87
CA GLY A 63 -5.03 1.87 5.86
C GLY A 63 -5.51 3.32 5.73
N ASP A 64 -4.60 4.31 5.73
CA ASP A 64 -5.01 5.69 5.49
C ASP A 64 -5.56 5.86 4.07
N PRO A 65 -6.73 6.49 3.92
CA PRO A 65 -7.25 6.83 2.61
C PRO A 65 -6.36 7.90 1.96
N LEU A 66 -5.95 7.63 0.73
CA LEU A 66 -5.17 8.55 -0.11
C LEU A 66 -6.06 9.33 -1.09
N GLY A 67 -7.26 8.80 -1.35
CA GLY A 67 -8.24 9.37 -2.28
C GLY A 67 -9.39 8.42 -2.51
N SER A 68 -10.30 8.82 -3.38
CA SER A 68 -11.36 7.99 -3.95
C SER A 68 -11.07 7.70 -5.42
N LEU A 69 -11.61 6.57 -5.88
CA LEU A 69 -11.59 6.15 -7.28
C LEU A 69 -13.00 5.71 -7.64
N GLU A 70 -13.60 6.38 -8.61
CA GLU A 70 -14.95 6.09 -9.09
C GLU A 70 -14.88 5.73 -10.58
N ASP A 71 -15.43 4.56 -10.96
CA ASP A 71 -15.61 4.20 -12.36
C ASP A 71 -17.04 4.55 -12.80
N PRO A 72 -17.26 5.68 -13.49
CA PRO A 72 -18.60 6.07 -13.93
C PRO A 72 -19.14 5.21 -15.07
N LEU A 73 -18.29 4.37 -15.68
CA LEU A 73 -18.64 3.53 -16.83
C LEU A 73 -18.84 2.06 -16.43
N VAL A 74 -18.77 1.74 -15.14
CA VAL A 74 -19.10 0.40 -14.63
C VAL A 74 -20.51 0.01 -15.11
N ASP A 75 -20.59 -1.14 -15.75
CA ASP A 75 -21.83 -1.71 -16.23
C ASP A 75 -22.64 -2.26 -15.06
N GLY A 76 -23.55 -1.43 -14.51
CA GLY A 76 -24.46 -1.83 -13.45
C GLY A 76 -25.42 -2.95 -13.87
N ILE A 77 -25.69 -3.13 -15.17
CA ILE A 77 -26.54 -4.22 -15.67
C ILE A 77 -25.81 -5.55 -15.46
N ARG A 78 -24.50 -5.58 -15.71
CA ARG A 78 -23.69 -6.78 -15.47
C ARG A 78 -23.65 -7.16 -14.00
N LEU A 79 -23.57 -6.19 -13.10
CA LEU A 79 -23.64 -6.46 -11.66
C LEU A 79 -25.01 -7.05 -11.29
N LEU A 80 -26.10 -6.45 -11.75
CA LEU A 80 -27.45 -6.93 -11.47
C LEU A 80 -27.70 -8.34 -12.00
N ASP A 81 -27.22 -8.65 -13.21
CA ASP A 81 -27.30 -10.00 -13.79
C ASP A 81 -26.51 -11.02 -12.95
N LEU A 82 -25.32 -10.66 -12.46
CA LEU A 82 -24.54 -11.52 -11.57
C LEU A 82 -25.23 -11.73 -10.21
N GLU A 83 -25.86 -10.70 -9.66
CA GLU A 83 -26.64 -10.81 -8.42
C GLU A 83 -27.87 -11.72 -8.60
N LEU A 84 -28.56 -11.61 -9.74
CA LEU A 84 -29.68 -12.50 -10.08
C LEU A 84 -29.20 -13.95 -10.21
N GLN A 85 -28.12 -14.19 -10.96
CA GLN A 85 -27.53 -15.54 -11.10
C GLN A 85 -27.09 -16.12 -9.75
N GLN A 86 -26.54 -15.29 -8.86
CA GLN A 86 -26.19 -15.71 -7.51
C GLN A 86 -27.43 -16.12 -6.71
N ALA A 87 -28.50 -15.35 -6.78
CA ALA A 87 -29.75 -15.64 -6.07
C ALA A 87 -30.42 -16.94 -6.58
N ASP A 88 -30.43 -17.14 -7.90
CA ASP A 88 -30.95 -18.36 -8.52
C ASP A 88 -30.13 -19.58 -8.10
N ALA A 89 -28.80 -19.48 -8.15
CA ALA A 89 -27.91 -20.56 -7.71
C ALA A 89 -28.11 -20.91 -6.24
N GLN A 90 -28.28 -19.90 -5.35
CA GLN A 90 -28.56 -20.14 -3.93
C GLN A 90 -29.91 -20.82 -3.70
N THR A 91 -30.92 -20.49 -4.51
CA THR A 91 -32.24 -21.12 -4.43
C THR A 91 -32.15 -22.58 -4.85
N GLU A 92 -31.40 -22.88 -5.91
CA GLU A 92 -31.21 -24.25 -6.37
C GLU A 92 -30.42 -25.10 -5.37
N ILE A 93 -29.39 -24.53 -4.73
CA ILE A 93 -28.66 -25.20 -3.63
C ILE A 93 -29.63 -25.59 -2.51
N LYS A 94 -30.47 -24.67 -2.03
CA LYS A 94 -31.45 -24.96 -0.97
C LYS A 94 -32.46 -26.04 -1.39
N ARG A 95 -32.89 -26.01 -2.66
CA ARG A 95 -33.79 -27.02 -3.21
C ARG A 95 -33.13 -28.41 -3.18
N LEU A 96 -31.88 -28.49 -3.64
CA LEU A 96 -31.11 -29.74 -3.65
C LEU A 96 -30.83 -30.25 -2.23
N GLU A 97 -30.51 -29.38 -1.28
CA GLU A 97 -30.33 -29.74 0.14
C GLU A 97 -31.60 -30.35 0.74
N THR A 98 -32.77 -29.79 0.40
CA THR A 98 -34.07 -30.33 0.83
C THR A 98 -34.29 -31.73 0.24
N VAL A 99 -33.98 -31.91 -1.05
CA VAL A 99 -34.10 -33.21 -1.73
C VAL A 99 -33.17 -34.25 -1.09
N VAL A 100 -31.91 -33.89 -0.84
CA VAL A 100 -30.93 -34.78 -0.18
C VAL A 100 -31.40 -35.19 1.21
N THR A 101 -31.91 -34.24 2.00
CA THR A 101 -32.46 -34.52 3.34
C THR A 101 -33.61 -35.52 3.26
N SER A 102 -34.55 -35.31 2.33
CA SER A 102 -35.68 -36.24 2.14
C SER A 102 -35.24 -37.65 1.73
N PHE A 103 -34.22 -37.78 0.88
CA PHE A 103 -33.69 -39.10 0.49
C PHE A 103 -33.01 -39.80 1.68
N ASN A 104 -32.26 -39.06 2.49
CA ASN A 104 -31.62 -39.62 3.69
C ASN A 104 -32.66 -40.14 4.69
N GLU A 105 -33.77 -39.41 4.90
CA GLU A 105 -34.87 -39.88 5.73
C GLU A 105 -35.52 -41.16 5.20
N LEU A 106 -35.73 -41.26 3.89
CA LEU A 106 -36.27 -42.47 3.26
C LEU A 106 -35.32 -43.67 3.42
N ILE A 107 -34.01 -43.47 3.26
CA ILE A 107 -33.00 -44.51 3.47
C ILE A 107 -33.05 -45.01 4.92
N ASP A 108 -33.11 -44.11 5.90
CA ASP A 108 -33.17 -44.46 7.32
C ASP A 108 -34.45 -45.25 7.66
N GLN A 109 -35.60 -44.85 7.10
CA GLN A 109 -36.85 -45.61 7.22
C GLN A 109 -36.78 -47.02 6.63
N LEU A 110 -36.06 -47.20 5.51
CA LEU A 110 -35.88 -48.51 4.91
C LEU A 110 -34.92 -49.39 5.73
N GLN A 111 -33.84 -48.82 6.26
CA GLN A 111 -32.89 -49.52 7.13
C GLN A 111 -33.55 -49.99 8.43
N THR A 112 -34.31 -49.12 9.09
CA THR A 112 -35.05 -49.46 10.33
C THR A 112 -36.11 -50.54 10.10
N ARG A 113 -36.78 -50.55 8.93
CA ARG A 113 -37.69 -51.65 8.54
C ARG A 113 -36.95 -52.96 8.27
N GLY A 114 -35.80 -52.91 7.60
CA GLY A 114 -34.97 -54.07 7.31
C GLY A 114 -34.40 -54.73 8.56
N ALA A 115 -33.99 -53.93 9.55
CA ALA A 115 -33.45 -54.42 10.83
C ALA A 115 -34.50 -55.05 11.77
N LYS A 116 -35.80 -54.86 11.50
CA LYS A 116 -36.91 -55.45 12.26
C LYS A 116 -37.39 -56.80 11.72
N ARG A 117 -36.83 -57.28 10.61
CA ARG A 117 -37.05 -58.62 10.05
C ARG A 117 -35.93 -59.56 10.43
#